data_AF-A0A1Q7T1F9-F1
#
_entry.id   AF-A0A1Q7T1F9-F1
#
_cell.length_a   1.000
_cell.length_b   1.000
_cell.length_c   1.000
_cell.angle_alpha   90.00
_cell.angle_beta   90.00
_cell.angle_gamma   90.00
#
_symmetry.space_group_name_H-M   'P 1'
#
loop_
_entity.id
_entity.type
_entity.pdbx_description
1 polymer ?
#
loop_
_entity_poly.entity_id
_entity_poly.type
_entity_poly.pdbx_seq_one_letter_code
_entity_poly.pdbx_strand_id
1 'polypeptide(L)'
;MIIGDRLRALREEKKLSQGDIEKRTGLLRCYISRVENGHTVPAIETLEKMARALEIPMYQLFYEGDEPPKLPYLLKRKSSDVNLWGNAGKDARFLNKLRRVLSKTDEDGRKLVMFMVQKMAHR
;
A
#
# COMPACT_ATOMS: atom_id res chain seq x y z
N MET A 1 -5.44 9.04 19.36
CA MET A 1 -3.99 9.00 19.11
C MET A 1 -3.55 10.30 18.46
N ILE A 2 -2.72 11.11 19.12
CA ILE A 2 -2.06 12.26 18.48
C ILE A 2 -0.73 11.73 17.93
N ILE A 3 -0.46 11.98 16.64
CA ILE A 3 0.71 11.40 15.96
C ILE A 3 2.04 11.81 16.60
N GLY A 4 2.10 13.00 17.20
CA GLY A 4 3.27 13.48 17.96
C GLY A 4 3.62 12.60 19.15
N ASP A 5 2.61 12.18 19.93
CA ASP A 5 2.81 11.30 21.08
C ASP A 5 3.31 9.91 20.63
N ARG A 6 2.78 9.40 19.51
CA ARG A 6 3.22 8.11 18.94
C ARG A 6 4.67 8.18 18.46
N LEU A 7 5.05 9.26 17.78
CA LEU A 7 6.44 9.50 17.36
C LEU A 7 7.40 9.55 18.55
N ARG A 8 7.01 10.24 19.63
CA ARG A 8 7.77 10.26 20.89
C ARG A 8 7.93 8.87 21.49
N ALA A 9 6.84 8.13 21.62
CA ALA A 9 6.85 6.79 22.21
C ALA A 9 7.79 5.85 21.44
N LEU A 10 7.70 5.82 20.11
CA LEU A 10 8.56 5.00 19.26
C LEU A 10 10.03 5.42 19.32
N ARG A 11 10.30 6.73 19.44
CA ARG A 11 11.66 7.26 19.63
C ARG A 11 12.25 6.79 20.95
N GLU A 12 11.47 6.88 22.03
CA GLU A 12 11.90 6.52 23.39
C GLU A 12 12.08 5.01 23.56
N GLU A 13 11.20 4.20 22.93
CA GLU A 13 11.34 2.74 22.86
C GLU A 13 12.69 2.33 22.23
N LYS A 14 13.13 3.07 21.21
CA LYS A 14 14.43 2.88 20.56
C LYS A 14 15.59 3.57 21.26
N LYS A 15 15.36 4.19 22.42
CA LYS A 15 16.36 4.91 23.23
C LYS A 15 17.08 6.03 22.44
N LEU A 16 16.38 6.64 21.49
CA LEU A 16 16.91 7.74 20.68
C LEU A 16 16.55 9.08 21.33
N SER A 17 17.49 10.03 21.32
CA SER A 17 17.20 11.43 21.66
C SER A 17 16.61 12.17 20.46
N GLN A 18 15.99 13.33 20.70
CA GLN A 18 15.58 14.22 19.60
C GLN A 18 16.77 14.67 18.74
N GLY A 19 17.97 14.79 19.33
CA GLY A 19 19.20 15.09 18.61
C GLY A 19 19.67 13.94 17.71
N ASP A 20 19.37 12.70 18.08
CA ASP A 20 19.67 11.54 17.21
C ASP A 20 18.74 11.51 16.00
N ILE A 21 17.45 11.83 16.20
CA ILE A 21 16.51 11.99 15.09
C ILE A 21 16.92 13.15 14.19
N GLU A 22 17.39 14.27 14.74
CA GLU A 22 17.92 15.39 13.95
C GLU A 22 19.08 14.93 13.05
N LYS A 23 20.07 14.22 13.62
CA LYS A 23 21.20 13.68 12.84
C LYS A 23 20.76 12.70 11.74
N ARG A 24 19.75 11.88 12.00
CA ARG A 24 19.26 10.86 11.06
C ARG A 24 18.34 11.42 9.96
N THR A 25 17.58 12.48 10.26
CA THR A 25 16.56 13.03 9.34
C THR A 25 16.99 14.33 8.66
N GLY A 26 17.97 15.05 9.23
CA GLY A 26 18.30 16.42 8.87
C GLY A 26 17.25 17.45 9.32
N LEU A 27 16.25 17.05 10.10
CA LEU A 27 15.24 17.95 10.66
C LEU A 27 15.77 18.59 11.94
N LEU A 28 15.58 19.90 12.09
CA LEU A 28 16.04 20.60 13.29
C LEU A 28 15.40 20.02 14.55
N ARG A 29 16.19 19.86 15.62
CA ARG A 29 15.70 19.37 16.93
C ARG A 29 14.52 20.18 17.47
N CYS A 30 14.53 21.50 17.27
CA CYS A 30 13.41 22.35 17.69
C CYS A 30 12.10 22.02 16.95
N TYR A 31 12.20 21.66 15.66
CA TYR A 31 11.06 21.23 14.87
C TYR A 31 10.55 19.86 15.33
N ILE A 32 11.45 18.90 15.57
CA ILE A 32 11.09 17.58 16.11
C ILE A 32 10.35 17.71 17.44
N SER A 33 10.85 18.57 18.34
CA SER A 33 10.19 18.84 19.62
C SER A 33 8.77 19.42 19.46
N ARG A 34 8.59 20.35 18.52
CA ARG A 34 7.25 20.89 18.23
C ARG A 34 6.29 19.83 17.70
N VAL A 35 6.76 18.93 16.84
CA VAL A 35 5.96 17.82 16.31
C VAL A 35 5.57 16.86 17.43
N GLU A 36 6.54 16.41 18.25
CA GLU A 36 6.28 15.48 19.35
C GLU A 36 5.36 16.06 20.43
N ASN A 37 5.37 17.38 20.64
CA ASN A 37 4.46 18.06 21.58
C ASN A 37 3.12 18.49 20.97
N GLY A 38 2.85 18.15 19.70
CA GLY A 38 1.59 18.51 19.03
C GLY A 38 1.45 20.00 18.67
N HIS A 39 2.52 20.79 18.75
CA HIS A 39 2.52 22.20 18.34
C HIS A 39 2.60 22.39 16.81
N THR A 40 2.90 21.34 16.07
CA THR A 40 2.95 21.36 14.60
C THR A 40 2.48 20.02 14.06
N VAL A 41 1.65 20.05 13.01
CA VAL A 41 1.31 18.86 12.23
C VAL A 41 2.38 18.67 11.14
N PRO A 42 3.14 17.55 11.14
CA PRO A 42 4.16 17.29 10.13
C PRO A 42 3.53 16.92 8.78
N ALA A 43 4.24 17.23 7.69
CA ALA A 43 3.86 16.77 6.36
C ALA A 43 4.14 15.26 6.19
N ILE A 44 3.54 14.63 5.17
CA ILE A 44 3.76 13.21 4.88
C ILE A 44 5.24 12.90 4.66
N GLU A 45 5.96 13.74 3.93
CA GLU A 45 7.41 13.61 3.69
C GLU A 45 8.21 13.62 5.01
N THR A 46 7.80 14.44 5.97
CA THR A 46 8.41 14.52 7.30
C THR A 46 8.17 13.22 8.07
N LEU A 47 6.94 12.69 8.02
CA LEU A 47 6.59 11.43 8.65
C LEU A 47 7.38 10.26 8.03
N GLU A 48 7.58 10.26 6.72
CA GLU A 48 8.42 9.27 6.03
C GLU A 48 9.88 9.33 6.50
N LYS A 49 10.46 10.54 6.58
CA LYS A 49 11.82 10.75 7.12
C LYS A 49 11.93 10.23 8.56
N MET A 50 10.94 10.53 9.40
CA MET A 50 10.90 10.06 10.78
C MET A 50 10.78 8.53 10.87
N ALA A 51 9.88 7.91 10.09
CA ALA A 51 9.75 6.45 10.03
C ALA A 51 11.06 5.78 9.63
N ARG A 52 11.75 6.34 8.63
CA ARG A 52 13.07 5.87 8.19
C ARG A 52 14.13 6.01 9.28
N ALA A 53 14.20 7.15 9.96
CA ALA A 53 15.14 7.38 11.06
C ALA A 53 14.86 6.50 12.28
N LEU A 54 13.60 6.17 12.52
CA LEU A 54 13.15 5.22 13.53
C LEU A 54 13.28 3.77 13.06
N GLU A 55 13.67 3.50 11.82
CA GLU A 55 13.79 2.13 11.27
C GLU A 55 12.51 1.31 11.47
N ILE A 56 11.37 1.91 11.13
CA ILE A 56 10.05 1.27 11.18
C ILE A 56 9.30 1.46 9.86
N PRO A 57 8.42 0.52 9.50
CA PRO A 57 7.45 0.77 8.44
C PRO A 57 6.55 1.96 8.79
N MET A 58 6.28 2.83 7.81
CA MET A 58 5.49 4.06 8.02
C MET A 58 4.09 3.80 8.61
N TYR A 59 3.47 2.65 8.33
CA TYR A 59 2.16 2.32 8.89
C TYR A 59 2.16 2.22 10.42
N GLN A 60 3.30 1.90 11.06
CA GLN A 60 3.40 1.79 12.51
C GLN A 60 3.26 3.14 13.23
N LEU A 61 3.43 4.25 12.51
CA LEU A 61 3.10 5.59 13.02
C LEU A 61 1.60 5.80 13.26
N PHE A 62 0.76 4.96 12.63
CA PHE A 62 -0.70 5.05 12.65
C PHE A 62 -1.35 3.82 13.30
N TYR A 63 -0.56 2.91 13.84
CA TYR A 63 -1.03 1.61 14.31
C TYR A 63 -0.35 1.23 15.63
N GLU A 64 -1.17 0.86 16.61
CA GLU A 64 -0.75 0.58 17.99
C GLU A 64 -0.56 -0.92 18.28
N GLY A 65 -0.91 -1.82 17.36
CA GLY A 65 -0.74 -3.25 17.56
C GLY A 65 0.69 -3.74 17.28
N ASP A 66 1.06 -4.86 17.92
CA ASP A 66 2.36 -5.50 17.73
C ASP A 66 2.44 -6.32 16.43
N GLU A 67 1.31 -6.87 15.98
CA GLU A 67 1.19 -7.58 14.71
C GLU A 67 0.72 -6.64 13.61
N PRO A 68 1.22 -6.75 12.36
CA PRO A 68 0.74 -5.93 11.24
C PRO A 68 -0.79 -5.91 11.18
N PRO A 69 -1.41 -4.74 10.94
CA PRO A 69 -2.87 -4.64 10.91
C PRO A 69 -3.43 -5.69 9.97
N LYS A 70 -4.37 -6.50 10.48
CA LYS A 70 -5.13 -7.42 9.62
C LYS A 70 -5.79 -6.56 8.55
N LEU A 71 -5.35 -6.74 7.30
CA LEU A 71 -5.85 -5.96 6.17
C LEU A 71 -7.38 -5.99 6.22
N PRO A 72 -8.06 -4.83 6.34
CA PRO A 72 -9.50 -4.79 6.49
C PRO A 72 -10.11 -5.26 5.17
N TYR A 73 -10.38 -6.56 5.08
CA TYR A 73 -11.05 -7.23 3.97
C TYR A 73 -10.86 -6.51 2.62
N LEU A 74 -9.61 -6.23 2.23
CA LEU A 74 -9.34 -5.91 0.83
C LEU A 74 -9.82 -7.15 0.12
N LEU A 75 -10.96 -7.02 -0.58
CA LEU A 75 -11.72 -8.08 -1.24
C LEU A 75 -10.79 -9.26 -1.38
N LYS A 76 -10.93 -10.30 -0.54
CA LYS A 76 -10.06 -11.48 -0.57
C LYS A 76 -9.86 -11.77 -2.04
N ARG A 77 -8.72 -11.34 -2.60
CA ARG A 77 -8.37 -11.68 -3.96
C ARG A 77 -8.04 -13.12 -3.73
N LYS A 78 -9.07 -13.97 -3.89
CA LYS A 78 -9.04 -15.35 -3.44
C LYS A 78 -7.70 -15.86 -3.91
N SER A 79 -6.96 -16.54 -3.05
CA SER A 79 -5.73 -17.21 -3.46
C SER A 79 -5.94 -18.14 -4.69
N SER A 80 -7.20 -18.39 -5.11
CA SER A 80 -7.54 -18.91 -6.44
C SER A 80 -7.00 -18.09 -7.62
N ASP A 81 -6.81 -16.77 -7.50
CA ASP A 81 -6.27 -15.90 -8.55
C ASP A 81 -4.82 -16.24 -8.91
N VAL A 82 -4.04 -16.84 -8.01
CA VAL A 82 -2.66 -17.24 -8.35
C VAL A 82 -2.65 -18.33 -9.43
N ASN A 83 -3.74 -19.11 -9.55
CA ASN A 83 -3.93 -20.15 -10.57
C ASN A 83 -5.00 -19.78 -11.61
N LEU A 84 -5.36 -18.50 -11.78
CA LEU A 84 -6.31 -18.09 -12.82
C LEU A 84 -5.67 -18.22 -14.21
N TRP A 85 -6.40 -18.84 -15.13
CA TRP A 85 -6.02 -18.91 -16.54
C TRP A 85 -5.77 -17.49 -17.06
N GLY A 86 -4.62 -17.29 -17.71
CA GLY A 86 -4.19 -15.98 -18.22
C GLY A 86 -3.21 -15.21 -17.35
N ASN A 87 -2.85 -15.68 -16.15
CA ASN A 87 -1.89 -14.99 -15.28
C ASN A 87 -0.41 -15.31 -15.56
N ALA A 88 -0.10 -16.43 -16.22
CA ALA A 88 1.29 -16.77 -16.58
C ALA A 88 1.39 -17.59 -17.88
N GLY A 89 2.60 -17.69 -18.42
CA GLY A 89 2.94 -18.62 -19.50
C GLY A 89 2.24 -18.36 -20.85
N LYS A 90 1.85 -19.45 -21.53
CA LYS A 90 1.21 -19.41 -22.85
C LYS A 90 -0.18 -18.76 -22.79
N ASP A 91 -0.90 -18.99 -21.70
CA ASP A 91 -2.26 -18.47 -21.50
C ASP A 91 -2.27 -16.95 -21.35
N ALA A 92 -1.30 -16.37 -20.63
CA ALA A 92 -1.15 -14.92 -20.54
C ALA A 92 -0.89 -14.27 -21.91
N ARG A 93 -0.09 -14.91 -22.76
CA ARG A 93 0.16 -14.44 -24.13
C ARG A 93 -1.09 -14.52 -24.99
N PHE A 94 -1.83 -15.62 -24.87
CA PHE A 94 -3.09 -15.80 -25.58
C PHE A 94 -4.13 -14.76 -25.16
N LEU A 95 -4.32 -14.54 -23.85
CA LEU A 95 -5.25 -13.55 -23.32
C LEU A 95 -4.92 -12.13 -23.80
N ASN A 96 -3.63 -11.76 -23.83
CA ASN A 96 -3.19 -10.49 -24.38
C ASN A 96 -3.46 -10.37 -25.89
N LYS A 97 -3.28 -11.45 -26.65
CA LYS A 97 -3.61 -11.48 -28.07
C LYS A 97 -5.13 -11.34 -28.29
N LEU A 98 -5.93 -12.07 -27.52
CA LEU A 98 -7.40 -11.98 -27.55
C LEU A 98 -7.86 -10.55 -27.26
N ARG A 99 -7.34 -9.92 -26.20
CA ARG A 99 -7.63 -8.51 -25.86
C ARG A 99 -7.36 -7.57 -27.03
N ARG A 100 -6.22 -7.74 -27.71
CA ARG A 100 -5.83 -6.92 -28.86
C ARG A 100 -6.73 -7.13 -30.08
N VAL A 101 -7.21 -8.35 -30.30
CA VAL A 101 -8.14 -8.64 -31.39
C VAL A 101 -9.50 -8.03 -31.07
N LEU A 102 -10.04 -8.27 -29.87
CA LEU A 102 -11.32 -7.72 -29.44
C LEU A 102 -11.34 -6.19 -29.48
N SER A 103 -10.24 -5.51 -29.16
CA SER A 103 -10.18 -4.04 -29.29
C SER A 103 -10.34 -3.55 -30.73
N LYS A 104 -10.03 -4.39 -31.73
CA LYS A 104 -10.12 -4.07 -33.15
C LYS A 104 -11.37 -4.62 -33.85
N THR A 105 -12.08 -5.54 -33.22
CA THR A 105 -13.36 -6.06 -33.70
C THR A 105 -14.44 -4.99 -33.65
N ASP A 106 -15.41 -5.04 -34.54
CA ASP A 106 -16.61 -4.20 -34.49
C ASP A 106 -17.51 -4.54 -33.28
N GLU A 107 -18.52 -3.70 -33.05
CA GLU A 107 -19.39 -3.85 -31.88
C GLU A 107 -20.19 -5.17 -31.91
N ASP A 108 -20.66 -5.57 -33.08
CA ASP A 108 -21.45 -6.79 -33.26
C ASP A 108 -20.62 -8.05 -33.05
N GLY A 109 -19.38 -8.07 -33.55
CA GLY A 109 -18.44 -9.16 -33.29
C GLY A 109 -18.06 -9.27 -31.81
N ARG A 110 -17.88 -8.13 -31.11
CA ARG A 110 -17.67 -8.15 -29.64
C ARG A 110 -18.89 -8.68 -28.90
N LYS A 111 -20.11 -8.25 -29.27
CA LYS A 111 -21.36 -8.73 -28.66
C LYS A 111 -21.52 -10.24 -28.82
N LEU A 112 -21.20 -10.78 -30.00
CA LEU A 112 -21.27 -12.22 -30.26
C LEU A 112 -20.31 -13.00 -29.35
N VAL A 113 -19.05 -12.57 -29.22
CA VAL A 113 -18.08 -13.23 -28.33
C VAL A 113 -18.56 -13.18 -26.88
N MET A 114 -19.06 -12.04 -26.41
CA MET A 114 -19.57 -11.91 -25.04
C MET A 114 -20.80 -12.79 -24.81
N PHE A 115 -21.68 -12.93 -25.80
CA PHE A 115 -22.83 -13.84 -25.75
C PHE A 115 -22.39 -15.30 -25.65
N MET A 116 -21.39 -15.72 -26.43
CA MET A 116 -20.85 -17.09 -26.37
C MET A 116 -20.23 -17.37 -24.99
N VAL A 117 -19.46 -16.43 -24.44
CA VAL A 117 -18.88 -16.55 -23.08
C VAL A 117 -19.97 -16.67 -22.02
N GLN A 118 -21.03 -15.85 -22.10
CA GLN A 118 -22.18 -15.94 -21.19
C GLN A 118 -22.87 -17.32 -21.29
N LYS A 119 -23.11 -17.83 -22.49
CA LYS A 119 -23.67 -19.19 -22.71
C LYS A 119 -22.79 -20.29 -22.09
N MET A 120 -21.47 -20.14 -22.14
CA MET A 120 -20.54 -21.10 -21.54
C MET A 120 -20.49 -21.03 -20.02
N ALA A 121 -20.65 -19.82 -19.44
CA ALA A 121 -20.63 -19.60 -17.99
C ALA A 121 -21.90 -20.05 -17.26
N HIS A 122 -23.01 -20.25 -17.97
CA HIS A 122 -24.29 -20.73 -17.42
C HIS A 122 -24.51 -22.25 -17.64
N ARG A 123 -23.45 -23.00 -17.92
CA ARG A 123 -23.45 -24.47 -17.84
C ARG A 123 -22.99 -24.91 -16.45
#